data_AF-A0A7M1S1W1-F1
#
_entry.id   AF-A0A7M1S1W1-F1
#
_cell.length_a   1.000
_cell.length_b   1.000
_cell.length_c   1.000
_cell.angle_alpha   90.00
_cell.angle_beta   90.00
_cell.angle_gamma   90.00
#
_symmetry.space_group_name_H-M   'P 1'
#
loop_
_entity.id
_entity.type
_entity.pdbx_description
1 polymer ?
#
loop_
_entity_poly.entity_id
_entity_poly.type
_entity_poly.pdbx_seq_one_letter_code
_entity_poly.pdbx_strand_id
1 'polypeptide(L)'
;MKTNKKTVFLLLAFSPAIVFGHGDETHEEKVKTTKSVVQKSVNTTQSALYEEINKSYLKNIKPIFEKKCFDCHADPENTPWYYTLPGIKQMMNYDMREAKEHMDMRKDFPFISHESPLNDLKSIQKIGMEGGMPPLRYILGHWDSRLTDAEKKEIISWSTRSIKLLKSEKKHK
;
A
#
# COMPACT_ATOMS: atom_id res chain seq x y z
N MET A 1 -58.54 5.95 -33.88
CA MET A 1 -59.58 5.75 -32.84
C MET A 1 -58.98 6.09 -31.49
N LYS A 2 -59.76 6.78 -30.65
CA LYS A 2 -59.42 7.55 -29.43
C LYS A 2 -58.52 6.87 -28.37
N THR A 3 -57.54 7.66 -27.91
CA THR A 3 -56.99 7.87 -26.54
C THR A 3 -57.45 6.97 -25.38
N ASN A 4 -56.51 6.58 -24.49
CA ASN A 4 -56.59 7.00 -23.09
C ASN A 4 -55.26 6.93 -22.30
N LYS A 5 -54.91 8.09 -21.72
CA LYS A 5 -53.84 8.32 -20.73
C LYS A 5 -54.31 7.86 -19.36
N LYS A 6 -53.42 7.38 -18.49
CA LYS A 6 -53.45 7.67 -17.03
C LYS A 6 -52.03 7.70 -16.46
N THR A 7 -51.42 8.88 -16.48
CA THR A 7 -50.29 9.23 -15.62
C THR A 7 -50.87 9.83 -14.35
N VAL A 8 -50.68 9.18 -13.21
CA VAL A 8 -51.11 9.70 -11.89
C VAL A 8 -49.90 10.37 -11.25
N PHE A 9 -49.89 11.71 -11.31
CA PHE A 9 -49.02 12.55 -10.48
C PHE A 9 -49.78 12.83 -9.18
N LEU A 10 -49.33 12.26 -8.07
CA LEU A 10 -49.83 12.63 -6.74
C LEU A 10 -48.82 13.60 -6.10
N LEU A 11 -49.15 14.89 -6.19
CA LEU A 11 -48.53 15.98 -5.43
C LEU A 11 -48.88 15.79 -3.95
N LEU A 12 -47.89 15.39 -3.14
CA LEU A 12 -48.00 15.45 -1.68
C LEU A 12 -47.47 16.79 -1.19
N ALA A 13 -48.35 17.50 -0.48
CA ALA A 13 -48.22 18.86 -0.03
C ALA A 13 -47.08 19.07 0.98
N PHE A 14 -46.42 20.22 0.84
CA PHE A 14 -45.55 20.85 1.83
C PHE A 14 -46.22 20.92 3.21
N SER A 15 -45.50 20.48 4.24
CA SER A 15 -45.75 20.86 5.64
C SER A 15 -44.47 21.51 6.17
N PRO A 16 -44.46 22.82 6.53
CA PRO A 16 -43.30 23.44 7.13
C PRO A 16 -43.32 23.18 8.64
N ALA A 17 -42.44 22.29 9.12
CA ALA A 17 -42.06 22.25 10.52
C ALA A 17 -40.82 23.11 10.71
N ILE A 18 -41.06 24.33 11.19
CA ILE A 18 -40.06 25.22 11.76
C ILE A 18 -39.59 24.62 13.10
N VAL A 19 -38.38 25.02 13.49
CA VAL A 19 -37.76 24.96 14.83
C VAL A 19 -36.69 23.88 14.97
N PHE A 20 -35.45 24.27 14.68
CA PHE A 20 -34.32 24.00 15.59
C PHE A 20 -33.41 25.23 15.56
N GLY A 21 -33.36 25.93 16.70
CA GLY A 21 -32.48 27.07 16.91
C GLY A 21 -31.02 26.66 16.78
N HIS A 22 -30.24 27.48 16.07
CA HIS A 22 -28.80 27.48 16.21
C HIS A 22 -28.45 28.60 17.18
N GLY A 23 -27.95 28.19 18.35
CA GLY A 23 -27.34 29.08 19.31
C GLY A 23 -26.10 29.74 18.73
N ASP A 24 -25.95 31.01 19.06
CA ASP A 24 -24.81 31.82 18.72
C ASP A 24 -23.57 31.30 19.45
N GLU A 25 -22.59 30.79 18.70
CA GLU A 25 -21.22 30.70 19.20
C GLU A 25 -20.29 31.40 18.21
N THR A 26 -19.74 32.50 18.71
CA THR A 26 -18.71 33.32 18.09
C THR A 26 -17.49 32.49 17.75
N HIS A 27 -17.17 32.34 16.46
CA HIS A 27 -15.86 31.86 16.04
C HIS A 27 -14.94 33.06 15.81
N GLU A 28 -14.22 33.38 16.88
CA GLU A 28 -13.08 34.27 16.87
C GLU A 28 -11.94 33.66 16.03
N GLU A 29 -11.42 34.49 15.13
CA GLU A 29 -10.28 34.23 14.26
C GLU A 29 -8.98 34.17 15.07
N LYS A 30 -8.16 33.14 14.82
CA LYS A 30 -6.67 33.21 14.61
C LYS A 30 -5.96 31.94 15.09
N VAL A 31 -5.70 30.99 14.18
CA VAL A 31 -4.41 30.24 14.12
C VAL A 31 -4.24 29.66 12.70
N LYS A 32 -3.65 30.40 11.75
CA LYS A 32 -3.28 29.86 10.42
C LYS A 32 -1.81 30.05 10.02
N THR A 33 -0.97 30.62 10.87
CA THR A 33 0.39 31.01 10.43
C THR A 33 1.51 30.05 10.86
N THR A 34 1.25 29.08 11.74
CA THR A 34 2.30 28.19 12.27
C THR A 34 2.40 26.80 11.61
N LYS A 35 1.38 26.34 10.87
CA LYS A 35 1.38 25.00 10.24
C LYS A 35 2.28 24.90 8.99
N SER A 36 2.43 25.99 8.23
CA SER A 36 3.08 25.96 6.92
C SER A 36 4.61 25.77 6.99
N VAL A 37 5.26 26.33 8.01
CA VAL A 37 6.73 26.24 8.16
C VAL A 37 7.16 24.89 8.75
N VAL A 38 6.39 24.33 9.68
CA VAL A 38 6.66 23.02 10.31
C VAL A 38 6.37 21.86 9.35
N GLN A 39 5.33 21.94 8.52
CA GLN A 39 5.05 20.89 7.53
C GLN A 39 6.08 20.85 6.39
N LYS A 40 6.67 21.99 6.01
CA LYS A 40 7.67 22.05 4.95
C LYS A 40 8.98 21.37 5.35
N SER A 41 9.48 21.60 6.58
CA SER A 41 10.71 20.96 7.08
C SER A 41 10.53 19.47 7.37
N VAL A 42 9.37 19.06 7.88
CA VAL A 42 9.03 17.65 8.15
C VAL A 42 8.95 16.85 6.84
N ASN A 43 8.33 17.42 5.81
CA ASN A 43 8.26 16.77 4.49
C ASN A 43 9.65 16.64 3.85
N THR A 44 10.56 17.60 4.06
CA THR A 44 11.94 17.53 3.51
C THR A 44 12.79 16.48 4.19
N THR A 45 12.79 16.39 5.52
CA THR A 45 13.60 15.39 6.26
C THR A 45 13.11 13.97 6.01
N GLN A 46 11.79 13.75 6.03
CA GLN A 46 11.21 12.44 5.77
C GLN A 46 11.45 11.97 4.33
N SER A 47 11.34 12.90 3.37
CA SER A 47 11.68 12.63 1.96
C SER A 47 13.14 12.22 1.79
N ALA A 48 14.07 12.90 2.47
CA ALA A 48 15.50 12.57 2.40
C ALA A 48 15.81 11.16 2.95
N LEU A 49 15.17 10.76 4.04
CA LEU A 49 15.32 9.41 4.60
C LEU A 49 14.79 8.33 3.64
N TYR A 50 13.64 8.57 3.00
CA TYR A 50 13.10 7.63 2.01
C TYR A 50 14.00 7.52 0.79
N GLU A 51 14.58 8.63 0.33
CA GLU A 51 15.53 8.62 -0.78
C GLU A 51 16.80 7.83 -0.44
N GLU A 52 17.34 7.98 0.77
CA GLU A 52 18.49 7.21 1.24
C GLU A 52 18.19 5.70 1.30
N ILE A 53 17.04 5.34 1.87
CA ILE A 53 16.58 3.95 1.93
C ILE A 53 16.41 3.40 0.52
N ASN A 54 15.76 4.15 -0.37
CA ASN A 54 15.49 3.74 -1.74
C ASN A 54 16.78 3.56 -2.55
N LYS A 55 17.78 4.43 -2.37
CA LYS A 55 19.08 4.31 -3.03
C LYS A 55 19.76 2.98 -2.69
N SER A 56 19.74 2.58 -1.42
CA SER A 56 20.32 1.29 -1.00
C SER A 56 19.48 0.09 -1.43
N TYR A 57 18.15 0.25 -1.49
CA TYR A 57 17.21 -0.75 -2.01
C TYR A 57 17.48 -1.04 -3.49
N LEU A 58 17.50 0.00 -4.32
CA LEU A 58 17.75 -0.11 -5.77
C LEU A 58 19.06 -0.84 -6.08
N LYS A 59 20.11 -0.56 -5.30
CA LYS A 59 21.44 -1.12 -5.54
C LYS A 59 21.55 -2.60 -5.16
N ASN A 60 21.02 -3.00 -4.01
CA ASN A 60 21.36 -4.28 -3.40
C ASN A 60 20.17 -5.23 -3.23
N ILE A 61 18.94 -4.71 -3.16
CA ILE A 61 17.76 -5.48 -2.76
C ILE A 61 16.78 -5.66 -3.91
N LYS A 62 16.57 -4.64 -4.74
CA LYS A 62 15.68 -4.72 -5.90
C LYS A 62 15.97 -5.92 -6.82
N PRO A 63 17.23 -6.27 -7.14
CA PRO A 63 17.51 -7.46 -7.95
C PRO A 63 17.03 -8.78 -7.31
N ILE A 64 17.03 -8.85 -5.97
CA ILE A 64 16.50 -10.01 -5.24
C ILE A 64 14.98 -10.01 -5.34
N PHE A 65 14.32 -8.86 -5.15
CA PHE A 65 12.87 -8.75 -5.19
C PHE A 65 12.30 -9.00 -6.60
N GLU A 66 12.98 -8.52 -7.63
CA GLU A 66 12.65 -8.81 -9.04
C GLU A 66 12.58 -10.32 -9.28
N LYS A 67 13.52 -11.09 -8.72
CA LYS A 67 13.58 -12.54 -8.91
C LYS A 67 12.63 -13.33 -8.00
N LYS A 68 12.28 -12.80 -6.83
CA LYS A 68 11.68 -13.60 -5.74
C LYS A 68 10.30 -13.11 -5.29
N CYS A 69 9.93 -11.87 -5.60
CA CYS A 69 8.74 -11.21 -5.07
C CYS A 69 7.83 -10.63 -6.16
N PHE A 70 8.42 -10.11 -7.24
CA PHE A 70 7.70 -9.31 -8.24
C PHE A 70 6.66 -10.10 -9.03
N ASP A 71 6.84 -11.41 -9.20
CA ASP A 71 5.86 -12.29 -9.85
C ASP A 71 4.44 -12.16 -9.28
N CYS A 72 4.30 -11.79 -8.00
CA CYS A 72 3.01 -11.53 -7.37
C CYS A 72 2.83 -10.07 -6.93
N HIS A 73 3.90 -9.42 -6.46
CA HIS A 73 3.83 -8.08 -5.87
C HIS A 73 4.01 -6.93 -6.88
N ALA A 74 4.35 -7.22 -8.13
CA ALA A 74 4.46 -6.23 -9.21
C ALA A 74 3.44 -6.49 -10.33
N ASP A 75 3.63 -5.84 -11.48
CA ASP A 75 2.89 -6.18 -12.69
C ASP A 75 3.49 -7.45 -13.32
N PRO A 76 2.65 -8.40 -13.75
CA PRO A 76 3.14 -9.66 -14.31
C PRO A 76 3.74 -9.42 -15.68
N GLU A 77 5.06 -9.50 -15.80
CA GLU A 77 5.76 -9.44 -17.08
C GLU A 77 5.92 -10.82 -17.72
N ASN A 78 6.12 -11.86 -16.89
CA ASN A 78 6.37 -13.23 -17.35
C ASN A 78 5.40 -14.19 -16.66
N THR A 79 4.33 -14.57 -17.37
CA THR A 79 3.38 -15.58 -16.88
C THR A 79 3.64 -16.92 -17.56
N PRO A 80 3.50 -18.04 -16.85
CA PRO A 80 3.66 -19.37 -17.44
C PRO A 80 2.55 -19.66 -18.45
N TRP A 81 2.79 -20.56 -19.42
CA TRP A 81 1.83 -20.88 -20.50
C TRP A 81 0.44 -21.27 -19.98
N TYR A 82 0.35 -21.91 -18.81
CA TYR A 82 -0.90 -22.34 -18.18
C TYR A 82 -1.69 -21.20 -17.52
N TYR A 83 -1.14 -19.99 -17.39
CA TYR A 83 -1.86 -18.82 -16.87
C TYR A 83 -3.07 -18.44 -17.73
N THR A 84 -3.13 -18.89 -18.98
CA THR A 84 -4.27 -18.68 -19.88
C THR A 84 -5.43 -19.66 -19.64
N LEU A 85 -5.20 -20.75 -18.92
CA LEU A 85 -6.20 -21.79 -18.69
C LEU A 85 -7.31 -21.29 -17.73
N PRO A 86 -8.59 -21.49 -18.06
CA PRO A 86 -9.70 -21.18 -17.15
C PRO A 86 -9.56 -21.93 -15.82
N GLY A 87 -9.95 -21.28 -14.72
CA GLY A 87 -9.75 -21.76 -13.35
C GLY A 87 -8.40 -21.32 -12.80
N ILE A 88 -7.30 -21.72 -13.44
CA ILE A 88 -5.94 -21.36 -13.01
C ILE A 88 -5.72 -19.85 -13.12
N LYS A 89 -6.13 -19.23 -14.24
CA LYS A 89 -6.04 -17.78 -14.44
C LYS A 89 -6.71 -17.01 -13.31
N GLN A 90 -7.94 -17.40 -12.93
CA GLN A 90 -8.73 -16.73 -11.91
C GLN A 90 -8.07 -16.88 -10.52
N MET A 91 -7.59 -18.08 -10.20
CA MET A 91 -6.87 -18.35 -8.95
C MET A 91 -5.58 -17.52 -8.86
N MET A 92 -4.74 -17.52 -9.90
CA MET A 92 -3.51 -16.73 -9.92
C MET A 92 -3.80 -15.23 -9.83
N ASN A 93 -4.82 -14.73 -10.55
CA ASN A 93 -5.23 -13.33 -10.46
C ASN A 93 -5.72 -12.94 -9.06
N TYR A 94 -6.45 -13.85 -8.40
CA TYR A 94 -6.87 -13.65 -7.01
C TYR A 94 -5.65 -13.53 -6.08
N ASP A 95 -4.70 -14.47 -6.20
CA ASP A 95 -3.48 -14.50 -5.40
C ASP A 95 -2.62 -13.25 -5.60
N MET A 96 -2.41 -12.82 -6.85
CA MET A 96 -1.66 -11.61 -7.17
C MET A 96 -2.35 -10.33 -6.69
N ARG A 97 -3.69 -10.28 -6.74
CA ARG A 97 -4.46 -9.15 -6.23
C ARG A 97 -4.31 -9.06 -4.71
N GLU A 98 -4.55 -10.16 -4.00
CA GLU A 98 -4.38 -10.23 -2.55
C GLU A 98 -2.96 -9.83 -2.13
N ALA A 99 -1.93 -10.37 -2.81
CA ALA A 99 -0.54 -10.01 -2.53
C ALA A 99 -0.28 -8.49 -2.65
N LYS A 100 -0.85 -7.84 -3.67
CA LYS A 100 -0.75 -6.39 -3.90
C LYS A 100 -1.60 -5.55 -2.95
N GLU A 101 -2.70 -6.08 -2.42
CA GLU A 101 -3.45 -5.43 -1.33
C GLU A 101 -2.61 -5.37 -0.05
N HIS A 102 -1.78 -6.39 0.21
CA HIS A 102 -0.84 -6.38 1.31
C HIS A 102 0.36 -5.47 1.04
N MET A 103 0.99 -5.61 -0.13
CA MET A 103 2.16 -4.81 -0.52
C MET A 103 2.32 -4.80 -2.04
N ASP A 104 2.25 -3.64 -2.65
CA ASP A 104 2.43 -3.41 -4.08
C ASP A 104 3.80 -2.76 -4.35
N MET A 105 4.65 -3.51 -5.04
CA MET A 105 6.04 -3.20 -5.34
C MET A 105 6.23 -2.67 -6.76
N ARG A 106 5.16 -2.26 -7.46
CA ARG A 106 5.27 -1.63 -8.80
C ARG A 106 6.04 -0.32 -8.79
N LYS A 107 6.11 0.34 -7.63
CA LYS A 107 6.96 1.48 -7.37
C LYS A 107 8.09 1.07 -6.43
N ASP A 108 9.22 1.74 -6.58
CA ASP A 108 10.33 1.60 -5.64
C ASP A 108 9.96 2.17 -4.26
N PHE A 109 10.84 2.01 -3.28
CA PHE A 109 10.56 2.42 -1.91
C PHE A 109 10.28 3.94 -1.80
N PRO A 110 9.26 4.38 -1.04
CA PRO A 110 8.32 3.58 -0.25
C PRO A 110 7.28 2.85 -1.11
N PHE A 111 7.01 1.59 -0.76
CA PHE A 111 6.03 0.76 -1.45
C PHE A 111 4.60 1.26 -1.24
N ILE A 112 3.69 0.83 -2.11
CA ILE A 112 2.26 1.06 -1.93
C ILE A 112 1.73 -0.08 -1.06
N SER A 113 1.26 0.20 0.14
CA SER A 113 0.69 -0.84 1.02
C SER A 113 -0.45 -0.27 1.87
N HIS A 114 -1.17 -1.16 2.56
CA HIS A 114 -2.16 -0.75 3.56
C HIS A 114 -1.51 -0.35 4.90
N GLU A 115 -0.20 -0.53 5.05
CA GLU A 115 0.55 -0.18 6.26
C GLU A 115 1.42 1.08 6.05
N SER A 116 2.18 1.44 7.07
CA SER A 116 3.20 2.50 6.94
C SER A 116 4.51 1.92 6.40
N PRO A 117 5.38 2.71 5.73
CA PRO A 117 6.68 2.24 5.25
C PRO A 117 7.57 1.60 6.32
N LEU A 118 7.42 2.04 7.58
CA LEU A 118 8.12 1.42 8.72
C LEU A 118 7.61 0.00 9.01
N ASN A 119 6.32 -0.24 8.90
CA ASN A 119 5.74 -1.57 9.12
C ASN A 119 5.99 -2.48 7.91
N ASP A 120 5.95 -1.95 6.69
CA ASP A 120 6.39 -2.71 5.50
C ASP A 120 7.80 -3.28 5.67
N LEU A 121 8.74 -2.45 6.12
CA LEU A 121 10.11 -2.88 6.39
C LEU A 121 10.18 -3.97 7.47
N LYS A 122 9.34 -3.91 8.52
CA LYS A 122 9.28 -4.96 9.55
C LYS A 122 8.70 -6.24 8.99
N SER A 123 7.65 -6.15 8.17
CA SER A 123 7.02 -7.30 7.51
C SER A 123 8.02 -7.99 6.59
N ILE A 124 8.76 -7.23 5.78
CA ILE A 124 9.87 -7.75 4.95
C ILE A 124 10.97 -8.38 5.80
N GLN A 125 11.40 -7.71 6.88
CA GLN A 125 12.41 -8.26 7.80
C GLN A 125 11.97 -9.60 8.38
N LYS A 126 10.71 -9.68 8.83
CA LYS A 126 10.11 -10.90 9.37
C LYS A 126 10.11 -12.02 8.35
N ILE A 127 9.74 -11.74 7.09
CA ILE A 127 9.85 -12.72 6.00
C ILE A 127 11.29 -13.21 5.82
N GLY A 128 12.28 -12.32 5.89
CA GLY A 128 13.70 -12.71 5.84
C GLY A 128 14.12 -13.63 6.99
N MET A 129 13.60 -13.39 8.21
CA MET A 129 13.96 -14.13 9.42
C MET A 129 13.22 -15.46 9.57
N GLU A 130 11.91 -15.44 9.35
CA GLU A 130 10.98 -16.54 9.65
C GLU A 130 10.52 -17.28 8.37
N GLY A 131 10.72 -16.69 7.19
CA GLY A 131 10.18 -17.20 5.94
C GLY A 131 8.70 -16.86 5.79
N GLY A 132 7.93 -17.79 5.19
CA GLY A 132 6.49 -17.60 4.93
C GLY A 132 6.17 -17.06 3.53
N MET A 133 7.16 -16.56 2.80
CA MET A 133 7.05 -16.21 1.38
C MET A 133 8.10 -16.93 0.52
N PRO A 134 7.73 -17.34 -0.71
CA PRO A 134 6.36 -17.39 -1.21
C PRO A 134 5.53 -18.50 -0.53
N PRO A 135 4.19 -18.48 -0.63
CA PRO A 135 3.34 -19.52 -0.06
C PRO A 135 3.73 -20.91 -0.55
N LEU A 136 3.56 -21.95 0.29
CA LEU A 136 3.94 -23.33 -0.05
C LEU A 136 3.34 -23.81 -1.38
N ARG A 137 2.09 -23.43 -1.68
CA ARG A 137 1.42 -23.79 -2.95
C ARG A 137 2.19 -23.31 -4.18
N TYR A 138 2.84 -22.15 -4.10
CA TYR A 138 3.61 -21.57 -5.19
C TYR A 138 4.97 -22.28 -5.33
N ILE A 139 5.61 -22.61 -4.20
CA ILE A 139 6.90 -23.34 -4.16
C ILE A 139 6.83 -24.70 -4.84
N LEU A 140 5.68 -25.40 -4.78
CA LEU A 140 5.52 -26.72 -5.43
C LEU A 140 5.75 -26.67 -6.94
N GLY A 141 5.45 -25.54 -7.60
CA GLY A 141 5.71 -25.32 -9.03
C GLY A 141 6.91 -24.44 -9.33
N HIS A 142 7.42 -23.70 -8.34
CA HIS A 142 8.47 -22.68 -8.49
C HIS A 142 9.48 -22.82 -7.34
N TRP A 143 10.16 -23.96 -7.26
CA TRP A 143 11.06 -24.29 -6.13
C TRP A 143 12.23 -23.30 -6.01
N ASP A 144 12.64 -22.70 -7.13
CA ASP A 144 13.70 -21.70 -7.26
C ASP A 144 13.30 -20.30 -6.77
N SER A 145 12.02 -20.08 -6.45
CA SER A 145 11.50 -18.82 -5.91
C SER A 145 11.84 -18.59 -4.43
N ARG A 146 12.39 -19.58 -3.73
CA ARG A 146 12.79 -19.44 -2.32
C ARG A 146 14.01 -18.53 -2.18
N LEU A 147 14.02 -17.73 -1.12
CA LEU A 147 15.21 -16.96 -0.74
C LEU A 147 16.32 -17.90 -0.23
N THR A 148 17.52 -17.70 -0.77
CA THR A 148 18.76 -18.27 -0.24
C THR A 148 19.15 -17.59 1.08
N ASP A 149 20.01 -18.22 1.86
CA ASP A 149 20.44 -17.64 3.15
C ASP A 149 21.26 -16.35 2.97
N ALA A 150 22.00 -16.23 1.86
CA ALA A 150 22.68 -14.99 1.49
C ALA A 150 21.68 -13.87 1.18
N GLU A 151 20.66 -14.15 0.36
CA GLU A 151 19.60 -13.16 0.04
C GLU A 151 18.82 -12.74 1.29
N LYS A 152 18.46 -13.68 2.18
CA LYS A 152 17.82 -13.36 3.46
C LYS A 152 18.68 -12.42 4.30
N LYS A 153 19.99 -12.68 4.39
CA LYS A 153 20.92 -11.84 5.16
C LYS A 153 20.99 -10.41 4.62
N GLU A 154 21.01 -10.24 3.30
CA GLU A 154 20.97 -8.91 2.66
C GLU A 154 19.67 -8.17 2.97
N ILE A 155 18.53 -8.85 2.83
CA ILE A 155 17.20 -8.28 3.14
C ILE A 155 17.09 -7.87 4.61
N ILE A 156 17.51 -8.74 5.54
CA ILE A 156 17.48 -8.46 6.98
C ILE A 156 18.41 -7.28 7.30
N SER A 157 19.62 -7.25 6.73
CA SER A 157 20.58 -6.16 6.95
C SER A 157 20.04 -4.82 6.48
N TRP A 158 19.49 -4.78 5.26
CA TRP A 158 18.88 -3.57 4.71
C TRP A 158 17.68 -3.11 5.52
N SER A 159 16.70 -3.99 5.78
CA SER A 159 15.49 -3.65 6.53
C SER A 159 15.82 -3.18 7.95
N THR A 160 16.78 -3.81 8.64
CA THR A 160 17.22 -3.38 9.99
C THR A 160 17.76 -1.95 9.98
N ARG A 161 18.62 -1.60 9.00
CA ARG A 161 19.19 -0.25 8.88
C ARG A 161 18.10 0.77 8.54
N SER A 162 17.22 0.45 7.59
CA SER A 162 16.10 1.31 7.19
C SER A 162 15.13 1.57 8.34
N ILE A 163 14.77 0.53 9.12
CA ILE A 163 13.94 0.65 10.31
C ILE A 163 14.60 1.57 11.34
N LYS A 164 15.91 1.45 11.55
CA LYS A 164 16.66 2.31 12.48
C LYS A 164 16.59 3.77 12.05
N LEU A 165 16.80 4.07 10.77
CA LEU A 165 16.71 5.42 10.20
C LEU A 165 15.33 6.05 10.43
N LEU A 166 14.26 5.33 10.12
CA LEU A 166 12.89 5.83 10.31
C LEU A 166 12.48 5.96 11.78
N LYS A 167 13.03 5.12 12.68
CA LYS A 167 12.77 5.24 14.12
C LYS A 167 13.53 6.41 14.76
N SER A 168 14.74 6.73 14.31
CA SER A 168 15.48 7.89 14.85
C SER A 168 14.74 9.19 14.58
N GLU A 169 14.15 9.35 13.40
CA GLU A 169 13.34 10.53 13.06
C GLU A 169 12.13 10.69 13.98
N LYS A 170 11.38 9.59 14.23
CA LYS A 170 10.23 9.61 15.15
C LYS A 170 10.60 9.93 16.61
N LYS A 171 11.82 9.66 17.05
CA LYS A 171 12.27 9.97 18.43
C LYS A 171 12.62 11.45 18.64
N HIS A 172 12.82 12.21 17.57
CA HIS A 172 13.15 13.64 17.61
C HIS A 172 11.93 14.55 17.35
N LYS A 173 10.73 13.97 17.40
CA LYS A 173 9.44 14.64 17.27
C LYS A 173 8.68 14.55 18.59
#